data_AF-A0A0N4YGK0-F1
#
_entry.id   AF-A0A0N4YGK0-F1
#
_cell.length_a   1.000
_cell.length_b   1.000
_cell.length_c   1.000
_cell.angle_alpha   90.00
_cell.angle_beta   90.00
_cell.angle_gamma   90.00
#
_symmetry.space_group_name_H-M   'P 1'
#
loop_
_entity.id
_entity.type
_entity.pdbx_description
1 polymer ?
#
loop_
_entity_poly.entity_id
_entity_poly.type
_entity_poly.pdbx_seq_one_letter_code
_entity_poly.pdbx_strand_id
1 'polypeptide(L)'
;MLSVLRSLTSVPARQLAVRCVSTEPGAAPKGMATTGTPFLQTSSAGEYAMARLDDVMNMVQRTSLWPLTFGLACCALEMMHFAAPRYDMDRYGVVFRASPRQTDLIFVAGTVTNKMAPALRRVYDQMPEAK
;
A
#
# COMPACT_ATOMS: atom_id res chain seq x y z
N MET A 1 24.93 15.29 38.25
CA MET A 1 24.56 16.11 37.08
C MET A 1 23.77 15.28 36.07
N LEU A 2 22.53 14.88 36.39
CA LEU A 2 21.71 13.99 35.57
C LEU A 2 20.24 14.48 35.42
N SER A 3 19.98 15.76 35.69
CA SER A 3 18.61 16.29 35.81
C SER A 3 18.10 17.11 34.60
N VAL A 4 18.81 17.17 33.48
CA VAL A 4 18.48 18.08 32.35
C VAL A 4 17.74 17.41 31.16
N LEU A 5 17.47 16.10 31.20
CA LEU A 5 16.83 15.38 30.07
C LEU A 5 15.32 15.15 30.21
N ARG A 6 14.60 16.01 30.95
CA ARG A 6 13.16 15.83 31.27
C ARG A 6 12.19 16.79 30.56
N SER A 7 12.58 17.47 29.46
CA SER A 7 11.74 18.55 28.90
C SER A 7 11.48 18.55 27.39
N LEU A 8 11.65 17.44 26.65
CA LEU A 8 11.31 17.42 25.20
C LEU A 8 10.46 16.23 24.73
N THR A 9 9.82 15.46 25.62
CA THR A 9 8.89 14.38 25.24
C THR A 9 7.44 14.86 25.17
N SER A 10 7.17 15.97 24.47
CA SER A 10 5.80 16.38 24.13
C SER A 10 5.70 16.82 22.67
N VAL A 11 5.89 15.87 21.77
CA VAL A 11 5.23 15.93 20.46
C VAL A 11 4.34 14.69 20.37
N PRO A 12 3.01 14.84 20.37
CA PRO A 12 2.10 13.71 20.31
C PRO A 12 2.25 13.03 18.95
N ALA A 13 2.86 11.85 18.94
CA ALA A 13 3.05 10.96 17.80
C ALA A 13 1.73 10.32 17.34
N ARG A 14 0.70 11.14 17.06
CA ARG A 14 -0.66 10.69 16.71
C ARG A 14 -1.03 10.92 15.24
N GLN A 15 -0.08 11.27 14.36
CA GLN A 15 -0.42 11.53 12.95
C GLN A 15 0.65 11.14 11.91
N LEU A 16 1.53 10.21 12.27
CA LEU A 16 2.34 9.48 11.27
C LEU A 16 2.27 7.97 11.52
N ALA A 17 1.08 7.47 11.85
CA ALA A 17 0.80 6.05 11.72
C ALA A 17 0.62 5.76 10.21
N VAL A 18 1.73 5.64 9.50
CA VAL A 18 1.78 4.63 8.44
C VAL A 18 1.39 3.35 9.16
N ARG A 19 0.18 2.84 8.93
CA ARG A 19 -0.14 1.46 9.29
C ARG A 19 0.82 0.60 8.47
N CYS A 20 2.01 0.36 9.01
CA CYS A 20 2.75 -0.83 8.68
C CYS A 20 1.82 -1.96 9.10
N VAL A 21 1.12 -2.56 8.15
CA VAL A 21 0.45 -3.84 8.39
C VAL A 21 1.58 -4.82 8.61
N SER A 22 2.01 -4.94 9.87
CA SER A 22 2.91 -5.98 10.31
C SER A 22 2.19 -7.31 10.13
N THR A 23 2.47 -8.02 9.03
CA THR A 23 2.10 -9.43 8.90
C THR A 23 3.06 -10.22 9.77
N GLU A 24 2.57 -10.82 10.86
CA GLU A 24 3.34 -11.80 11.62
C GLU A 24 3.60 -13.05 10.76
N PRO A 25 4.80 -13.66 10.83
CA PRO A 25 5.16 -14.80 10.00
C PRO A 25 4.34 -16.02 10.45
N GLY A 26 3.30 -16.34 9.69
CA GLY A 26 2.47 -17.54 9.90
C GLY A 26 1.00 -17.29 10.21
N ALA A 27 0.57 -16.04 10.40
CA ALA A 27 -0.84 -15.69 10.51
C ALA A 27 -1.28 -14.93 9.26
N ALA A 28 -1.99 -15.60 8.35
CA ALA A 28 -2.76 -14.90 7.32
C ALA A 28 -3.68 -13.89 8.03
N PRO A 29 -3.74 -12.61 7.59
CA PRO A 29 -4.64 -11.65 8.20
C PRO A 29 -6.07 -12.21 8.12
N LYS A 30 -6.73 -12.36 9.27
CA LYS A 30 -8.12 -12.83 9.34
C LYS A 30 -8.97 -11.90 8.48
N GLY A 31 -9.38 -12.39 7.30
CA GLY A 31 -10.05 -11.60 6.26
C GLY A 31 -9.42 -11.70 4.87
N MET A 32 -8.24 -12.32 4.71
CA MET A 32 -7.65 -12.60 3.40
C MET A 32 -8.21 -13.91 2.82
N ALA A 33 -9.53 -13.99 2.67
CA ALA A 33 -10.08 -14.96 1.74
C ALA A 33 -9.74 -14.46 0.33
N THR A 34 -9.03 -15.27 -0.42
CA THR A 34 -8.94 -15.15 -1.88
C THR A 34 -10.38 -15.13 -2.39
N THR A 35 -10.87 -13.93 -2.72
CA THR A 35 -12.22 -13.66 -3.24
C THR A 35 -13.37 -13.83 -2.24
N GLY A 36 -13.72 -12.76 -1.50
CA GLY A 36 -15.01 -12.61 -0.82
C GLY A 36 -14.98 -11.64 0.36
N THR A 37 -15.91 -10.67 0.40
CA THR A 37 -16.11 -9.76 1.55
C THR A 37 -16.39 -10.51 2.87
N PRO A 38 -16.04 -9.92 4.03
CA PRO A 38 -16.34 -10.48 5.35
C PRO A 38 -17.84 -10.42 5.74
N PHE A 39 -18.75 -9.99 4.86
CA PHE A 39 -20.17 -9.75 5.14
C PHE A 39 -21.07 -10.94 4.78
N LEU A 40 -20.71 -12.16 5.21
CA LEU A 40 -21.53 -13.35 4.97
C LEU A 40 -22.82 -13.42 5.82
N GLN A 41 -22.93 -12.62 6.88
CA GLN A 41 -24.13 -12.49 7.70
C GLN A 41 -24.91 -11.24 7.29
N THR A 42 -25.85 -11.40 6.35
CA THR A 42 -26.75 -10.31 5.92
C THR A 42 -28.12 -10.52 6.53
N SER A 43 -28.71 -9.46 7.09
CA SER A 43 -30.05 -9.52 7.71
C SER A 43 -31.16 -9.08 6.76
N SER A 44 -30.80 -8.30 5.72
CA SER A 44 -31.73 -7.74 4.73
C SER A 44 -31.23 -7.88 3.29
N ALA A 45 -32.16 -7.93 2.33
CA ALA A 45 -31.82 -8.01 0.90
C ALA A 45 -31.06 -6.76 0.39
N GLY A 46 -31.27 -5.61 1.02
CA GLY A 46 -30.56 -4.37 0.69
C GLY A 46 -29.08 -4.40 1.09
N GLU A 47 -28.77 -4.88 2.30
CA GLU A 47 -27.39 -5.08 2.76
C GLU A 47 -26.63 -6.05 1.87
N TYR A 48 -27.28 -7.14 1.45
CA TYR A 48 -26.68 -8.10 0.53
C TYR A 48 -26.33 -7.47 -0.82
N ALA A 49 -27.23 -6.66 -1.39
CA ALA A 49 -26.99 -5.99 -2.66
C ALA A 49 -25.81 -5.01 -2.58
N MET A 50 -25.72 -4.22 -1.50
CA MET A 50 -24.59 -3.30 -1.29
C MET A 50 -23.27 -4.06 -1.12
N ALA A 51 -23.27 -5.15 -0.34
CA ALA A 51 -22.08 -5.98 -0.19
C ALA A 51 -21.58 -6.56 -1.51
N ARG A 52 -22.49 -6.96 -2.43
CA ARG A 52 -22.13 -7.43 -3.77
C ARG A 52 -21.60 -6.32 -4.68
N LEU A 53 -22.14 -5.11 -4.56
CA LEU A 53 -21.60 -3.96 -5.29
C LEU A 53 -20.18 -3.61 -4.81
N ASP A 54 -19.97 -3.62 -3.49
CA ASP A 54 -18.64 -3.41 -2.90
C ASP A 54 -17.65 -4.52 -3.29
N ASP A 55 -18.09 -5.78 -3.35
CA ASP A 55 -17.29 -6.91 -3.86
C ASP A 55 -16.77 -6.62 -5.27
N VAL A 56 -17.67 -6.18 -6.17
CA VAL A 56 -17.34 -5.89 -7.57
C VAL A 56 -16.41 -4.68 -7.68
N MET A 57 -16.68 -3.59 -6.94
CA MET A 57 -15.81 -2.42 -6.94
C MET A 57 -14.39 -2.76 -6.46
N ASN A 58 -14.30 -3.53 -5.38
CA ASN A 58 -13.03 -3.98 -4.84
C ASN A 58 -12.30 -4.97 -5.76
N MET A 59 -13.05 -5.80 -6.52
CA MET A 59 -12.46 -6.67 -7.53
C MET A 59 -11.79 -5.83 -8.62
N VAL A 60 -12.49 -4.84 -9.18
CA VAL A 60 -11.99 -3.99 -10.26
C VAL A 60 -10.70 -3.26 -9.85
N GLN A 61 -10.70 -2.65 -8.67
CA GLN A 61 -9.53 -1.92 -8.15
C GLN A 61 -8.32 -2.83 -7.92
N ARG A 62 -8.52 -4.07 -7.44
CA ARG A 62 -7.41 -5.02 -7.20
C ARG A 62 -6.86 -5.63 -8.47
N THR A 63 -7.68 -5.74 -9.53
CA THR A 63 -7.27 -6.33 -10.81
C THR A 63 -6.56 -5.36 -11.76
N SER A 64 -6.48 -4.07 -11.42
CA SER A 64 -5.97 -3.02 -12.31
C SER A 64 -5.03 -2.06 -11.59
N LEU A 65 -3.97 -2.60 -10.98
CA LEU A 65 -3.03 -1.80 -10.20
C LEU A 65 -1.98 -1.18 -11.10
N TRP A 66 -1.87 0.15 -11.14
CA TRP A 66 -0.80 0.83 -11.87
C TRP A 66 0.25 1.42 -10.92
N PRO A 67 1.28 0.63 -10.54
CA PRO A 67 2.30 1.09 -9.64
C PRO A 67 3.32 2.03 -10.27
N LEU A 68 3.76 2.98 -9.45
CA LEU A 68 4.98 3.74 -9.67
C LEU A 68 6.11 3.16 -8.80
N THR A 69 7.23 2.80 -9.43
CA THR A 69 8.40 2.24 -8.73
C THR A 69 9.42 3.31 -8.34
N PHE A 70 9.75 3.37 -7.05
CA PHE A 70 10.89 4.09 -6.51
C PHE A 70 12.00 3.13 -6.13
N GLY A 71 12.87 2.82 -7.10
CA GLY A 71 14.07 2.02 -6.85
C GLY A 71 15.17 2.85 -6.18
N LEU A 72 15.29 2.76 -4.85
CA LEU A 72 16.29 3.52 -4.07
C LEU A 72 17.52 2.70 -3.68
N ALA A 73 17.35 1.38 -3.52
CA ALA A 73 18.43 0.48 -3.12
C ALA A 73 18.25 -0.91 -3.77
N CYS A 74 18.82 -1.94 -3.15
CA CYS A 74 18.79 -3.31 -3.66
C CYS A 74 17.37 -3.87 -3.85
N CYS A 75 16.35 -3.45 -3.11
CA CYS A 75 14.97 -3.91 -3.36
C CYS A 75 14.45 -3.55 -4.77
N ALA A 76 15.10 -2.61 -5.48
CA ALA A 76 14.79 -2.30 -6.87
C ALA A 76 15.05 -3.49 -7.80
N LEU A 77 16.11 -4.28 -7.57
CA LEU A 77 16.42 -5.45 -8.40
C LEU A 77 15.44 -6.59 -8.12
N GLU A 78 14.95 -6.71 -6.89
CA GLU A 78 13.89 -7.66 -6.54
C GLU A 78 12.58 -7.29 -7.25
N MET A 79 12.26 -5.99 -7.35
CA MET A 79 11.12 -5.54 -8.16
C MET A 79 11.31 -5.80 -9.66
N MET A 80 12.53 -5.66 -10.19
CA MET A 80 12.80 -6.03 -11.60
C MET A 80 12.63 -7.54 -11.83
N HIS A 81 13.01 -8.36 -10.84
CA HIS A 81 12.76 -9.80 -10.90
C HIS A 81 11.28 -10.16 -10.71
N PHE A 82 10.52 -9.35 -9.98
CA PHE A 82 9.07 -9.46 -9.90
C PHE A 82 8.39 -9.17 -11.26
N ALA A 83 8.99 -8.27 -12.06
CA ALA A 83 8.59 -7.99 -13.44
C ALA A 83 9.12 -9.01 -14.47
N ALA A 84 10.09 -9.84 -14.08
CA ALA A 84 10.75 -10.78 -14.98
C ALA A 84 9.81 -11.96 -15.30
N PRO A 85 10.01 -12.69 -16.43
CA PRO A 85 9.08 -13.72 -16.90
C PRO A 85 8.81 -14.87 -15.93
N ARG A 86 9.65 -15.04 -14.89
CA ARG A 86 9.41 -16.04 -13.85
C ARG A 86 8.23 -15.66 -12.92
N TYR A 87 8.09 -14.37 -12.60
CA TYR A 87 7.07 -13.89 -11.66
C TYR A 87 6.06 -12.91 -12.29
N ASP A 88 6.26 -12.58 -13.58
CA ASP A 88 5.43 -11.76 -14.47
C ASP A 88 4.14 -11.20 -13.85
N MET A 89 4.30 -10.04 -13.24
CA MET A 89 3.21 -9.29 -12.60
C MET A 89 2.21 -8.70 -13.60
N ASP A 90 2.57 -8.59 -14.88
CA ASP A 90 1.67 -8.07 -15.92
C ASP A 90 0.43 -8.98 -16.06
N ARG A 91 0.59 -10.29 -15.80
CA ARG A 91 -0.51 -11.26 -15.76
C ARG A 91 -1.60 -10.93 -14.74
N TYR A 92 -1.25 -10.24 -13.66
CA TYR A 92 -2.20 -9.81 -12.63
C TYR A 92 -2.75 -8.40 -12.87
N GLY A 93 -2.52 -7.83 -14.06
CA GLY A 93 -2.95 -6.48 -14.41
C GLY A 93 -2.08 -5.39 -13.79
N VAL A 94 -0.86 -5.72 -13.38
CA VAL A 94 0.05 -4.79 -12.71
C VAL A 94 1.07 -4.23 -13.70
N VAL A 95 0.86 -2.98 -14.12
CA VAL A 95 1.68 -2.34 -15.17
C VAL A 95 2.46 -1.16 -14.58
N PHE A 96 3.78 -1.17 -14.73
CA PHE A 96 4.59 -0.04 -14.25
C PHE A 96 4.38 1.22 -15.09
N ARG A 97 4.02 2.31 -14.41
CA ARG A 97 3.88 3.64 -15.00
C ARG A 97 4.81 4.62 -14.30
N ALA A 98 5.58 5.37 -15.10
CA ALA A 98 6.56 6.34 -14.58
C ALA A 98 5.90 7.66 -14.11
N SER A 99 4.70 7.97 -14.60
CA SER A 99 4.00 9.22 -14.28
C SER A 99 3.16 9.09 -13.01
N PRO A 100 3.43 9.87 -11.94
CA PRO A 100 2.69 9.76 -10.68
C PRO A 100 1.22 10.17 -10.74
N ARG A 101 0.82 10.92 -11.78
CA ARG A 101 -0.55 11.39 -11.95
C ARG A 101 -1.51 10.31 -12.47
N GLN A 102 -0.97 9.21 -12.97
CA GLN A 102 -1.73 8.10 -13.56
C GLN A 102 -1.57 6.81 -12.76
N THR A 103 -0.98 6.86 -11.57
CA THR A 103 -0.63 5.67 -10.78
C THR A 103 -1.44 5.62 -9.51
N ASP A 104 -1.89 4.43 -9.14
CA ASP A 104 -2.73 4.21 -7.97
C ASP A 104 -1.89 3.90 -6.72
N LEU A 105 -0.71 3.32 -6.89
CA LEU A 105 0.15 2.95 -5.77
C LEU A 105 1.63 3.22 -6.04
N ILE A 106 2.40 3.27 -4.96
CA ILE A 106 3.81 3.64 -4.98
C ILE A 106 4.64 2.55 -4.29
N PHE A 107 5.57 1.93 -5.02
CA PHE A 107 6.53 0.98 -4.45
C PHE A 107 7.80 1.71 -4.01
N VAL A 108 7.98 1.88 -2.71
CA VAL A 108 9.23 2.43 -2.13
C VAL A 108 10.21 1.29 -1.87
N ALA A 109 11.04 0.99 -2.86
CA ALA A 109 11.93 -0.16 -2.83
C ALA A 109 13.35 0.26 -2.44
N GLY A 110 13.60 0.23 -1.13
CA GLY A 110 14.91 0.46 -0.54
C GLY A 110 14.86 1.43 0.63
N THR A 111 16.04 1.81 1.10
CA THR A 111 16.18 2.72 2.24
C THR A 111 15.90 4.17 1.81
N VAL A 112 14.97 4.83 2.51
CA VAL A 112 14.70 6.26 2.31
C VAL A 112 15.68 7.06 3.18
N THR A 113 16.54 7.84 2.53
CA THR A 113 17.46 8.75 3.22
C THR A 113 16.77 10.07 3.55
N ASN A 114 17.26 10.79 4.58
CA ASN A 114 16.74 12.12 4.95
C ASN A 114 16.75 13.11 3.77
N LYS A 115 17.72 12.96 2.85
CA LYS A 115 17.81 13.77 1.63
C LYS A 115 16.72 13.44 0.62
N MET A 116 16.29 12.18 0.55
CA MET A 116 15.27 11.71 -0.39
C MET A 116 13.83 11.90 0.11
N ALA A 117 13.63 12.00 1.43
CA ALA A 117 12.33 12.21 2.05
C ALA A 117 11.48 13.34 1.42
N PRO A 118 11.99 14.56 1.17
CA PRO A 118 11.17 15.62 0.56
C PRO A 118 10.81 15.33 -0.91
N ALA A 119 11.65 14.60 -1.65
CA ALA A 119 11.35 14.24 -3.04
C ALA A 119 10.24 13.17 -3.10
N LEU A 120 10.33 12.15 -2.24
CA LEU A 120 9.30 11.12 -2.13
C LEU A 120 7.95 11.74 -1.77
N ARG A 121 7.94 12.69 -0.83
CA ARG A 121 6.70 13.36 -0.42
C ARG A 121 6.04 14.13 -1.57
N ARG A 122 6.83 14.87 -2.36
CA ARG A 122 6.32 15.61 -3.53
C ARG A 122 5.67 14.69 -4.56
N VAL A 123 6.23 13.51 -4.77
CA VAL A 123 5.66 12.57 -5.75
C VAL A 123 4.37 11.96 -5.20
N TYR A 124 4.37 11.58 -3.93
CA TYR A 124 3.17 11.08 -3.27
C TYR A 124 2.01 12.09 -3.26
N ASP A 125 2.32 13.39 -3.09
CA ASP A 125 1.33 14.47 -3.14
C ASP A 125 0.79 14.74 -4.56
N GLN A 126 1.46 14.25 -5.61
CA GLN A 126 1.01 14.39 -7.00
C GLN A 126 0.08 13.26 -7.46
N MET A 127 -0.09 12.21 -6.66
CA MET A 127 -0.94 11.07 -6.99
C MET A 127 -2.42 11.42 -6.75
N PRO A 128 -3.34 10.93 -7.60
CA PRO A 128 -4.78 11.06 -7.37
C PRO A 128 -5.20 10.31 -6.09
N GLU A 129 -6.34 10.68 -5.49
CA GLU A 129 -6.86 9.94 -4.33
C GLU A 129 -7.50 8.60 -4.75
N ALA A 130 -6.64 7.59 -4.83
CA ALA A 130 -6.83 6.21 -4.44
C ALA A 130 -5.41 5.71 -4.11
N LYS A 131 -5.17 5.15 -2.92
CA LYS A 131 -3.82 4.76 -2.45
C LYS A 131 -3.78 3.33 -1.96
#